data_AF-A0A916DJ52-F1
#
_entry.id   AF-A0A916DJ52-F1
#
_cell.length_a   1.000
_cell.length_b   1.000
_cell.length_c   1.000
_cell.angle_alpha   90.00
_cell.angle_beta   90.00
_cell.angle_gamma   90.00
#
_symmetry.space_group_name_H-M   'P 1'
#
loop_
_entity.id
_entity.type
_entity.pdbx_description
1 polymer ?
#
loop_
_entity_poly.entity_id
_entity_poly.type
_entity_poly.pdbx_seq_one_letter_code
_entity_poly.pdbx_strand_id
1 'polypeptide(L)'
;MSRHSAKRWGALVALAAFAMPPAARAGDEPPPDPRPPSRSELVQQIDAALPGMIASANSELVDKLIHAKMGSPLSRSFDAAKAVKAIFGRTPPTFAPDCKQLFTPTGDVDTGACMATRGQRGGQGAFTRLGFSKHLGLGTIKYLKRSADGSVTPASLAPVKLTDSQAYAQALAFLQGTLGLPPEEVPQPPAGAKNPLPVRNLVLAWADKPGAGGSVAVQKVVLIQRGFFVDLKGSGGGRDLPWVQGPGQARVLLDDSGIQQAVIRGWQELRANPAVDPKNAKTRSELVDEIANDLLGENVVPIASMRFTIALTGVPAGSFGLLLPAVRMTASPVPADLSEAGQAEAVSTAGFVREYALVELPEGTPE
;
A
#
# COMPACT_ATOMS: atom_id res chain seq x y z
N MET A 1 -27.20 50.30 47.57
CA MET A 1 -26.05 51.12 47.98
C MET A 1 -25.06 50.24 48.74
N SER A 2 -23.85 50.10 48.21
CA SER A 2 -22.55 50.22 48.91
C SER A 2 -22.30 49.51 50.26
N ARG A 3 -21.20 48.74 50.28
CA ARG A 3 -20.20 48.52 51.38
C ARG A 3 -20.58 47.54 52.51
N HIS A 4 -19.70 46.73 53.09
CA HIS A 4 -18.25 46.50 53.05
C HIS A 4 -17.98 45.08 53.59
N SER A 5 -16.88 44.42 53.19
CA SER A 5 -15.75 44.11 54.09
C SER A 5 -14.95 42.87 53.66
N ALA A 6 -13.64 43.03 53.73
CA ALA A 6 -12.60 42.13 53.26
C ALA A 6 -12.31 40.97 54.23
N LYS A 7 -11.68 39.92 53.73
CA LYS A 7 -10.55 39.27 54.44
C LYS A 7 -9.59 38.60 53.46
N ARG A 8 -8.38 39.16 53.44
CA ARG A 8 -7.15 38.65 52.82
C ARG A 8 -6.65 37.44 53.60
N TRP A 9 -6.19 36.40 52.90
CA TRP A 9 -5.10 35.53 53.34
C TRP A 9 -4.12 35.41 52.19
N GLY A 10 -2.92 35.92 52.40
CA GLY A 10 -1.79 35.72 51.50
C GLY A 10 -0.91 34.59 52.06
N ALA A 11 -0.37 33.79 51.15
CA ALA A 11 0.87 33.06 51.35
C ALA A 11 1.64 33.06 50.02
N LEU A 12 2.83 33.63 50.07
CA LEU A 12 3.84 33.69 49.02
C LEU A 12 4.40 32.28 48.75
N VAL A 13 4.58 31.93 47.47
CA VAL A 13 5.65 31.02 47.03
C VAL A 13 6.29 31.60 45.75
N ALA A 14 7.62 31.57 45.77
CA ALA A 14 8.57 32.26 44.92
C ALA A 14 8.44 31.99 43.40
N LEU A 15 8.46 33.08 42.62
CA LEU A 15 8.87 33.07 41.22
C LEU A 15 10.41 33.05 41.19
N ALA A 16 10.99 31.89 40.91
CA ALA A 16 12.37 31.80 40.46
C ALA A 16 12.42 32.25 38.99
N ALA A 17 12.82 33.50 38.76
CA ALA A 17 13.20 33.97 37.45
C ALA A 17 14.55 33.35 37.08
N PHE A 18 14.53 32.24 36.34
CA PHE A 18 15.68 31.87 35.52
C PHE A 18 15.72 32.81 34.31
N ALA A 19 16.59 33.81 34.39
CA ALA A 19 17.05 34.56 33.25
C ALA A 19 17.72 33.57 32.28
N MET A 20 17.01 33.21 31.20
CA MET A 20 17.67 32.63 30.04
C MET A 20 18.51 33.73 29.39
N PRO A 21 19.80 33.49 29.09
CA PRO A 21 20.59 34.42 28.31
C PRO A 21 19.92 34.62 26.94
N PRO A 22 19.98 35.81 26.35
CA PRO A 22 19.56 36.01 24.97
C PRO A 22 20.42 35.08 24.11
N ALA A 23 19.82 34.01 23.58
CA ALA A 23 20.41 33.31 22.46
C ALA A 23 20.58 34.34 21.36
N ALA A 24 21.85 34.67 21.08
CA ALA A 24 22.23 35.48 19.95
C ALA A 24 21.51 34.91 18.72
N ARG A 25 20.71 35.76 18.06
CA ARG A 25 20.21 35.52 16.71
C ARG A 25 21.44 35.46 15.80
N ALA A 26 22.03 34.29 15.67
CA ALA A 26 22.72 33.94 14.44
C ALA A 26 21.67 34.06 13.33
N GLY A 27 22.03 34.74 12.24
CA GLY A 27 21.10 35.02 11.15
C GLY A 27 20.51 33.73 10.61
N ASP A 28 19.22 33.54 10.85
CA ASP A 28 18.40 32.60 10.09
C ASP A 28 18.13 33.24 8.72
N GLU A 29 19.16 33.24 7.85
CA GLU A 29 18.84 33.07 6.44
C GLU A 29 18.14 31.70 6.34
N PRO A 30 16.94 31.61 5.75
CA PRO A 30 16.35 30.31 5.45
C PRO A 30 17.42 29.50 4.68
N PRO A 31 17.61 28.21 5.02
CA PRO A 31 18.58 27.40 4.32
C PRO A 31 18.35 27.56 2.82
N PRO A 32 19.41 27.78 2.02
CA PRO A 32 19.24 27.98 0.58
C PRO A 32 18.44 26.82 0.01
N ASP A 33 17.48 27.15 -0.86
CA ASP A 33 16.63 26.14 -1.50
C ASP A 33 17.51 25.00 -2.02
N PRO A 34 17.21 23.74 -1.67
CA PRO A 34 18.06 22.62 -2.03
C PRO A 34 18.24 22.61 -3.55
N ARG A 35 19.48 22.74 -4.02
CA ARG A 35 19.76 22.72 -5.46
C ARG A 35 19.34 21.36 -6.03
N PRO A 36 18.79 21.31 -7.25
CA PRO A 36 18.60 20.06 -7.95
C PRO A 36 19.94 19.29 -8.05
N PRO A 37 19.96 17.98 -7.78
CA PRO A 37 21.18 17.19 -7.86
C PRO A 37 21.68 17.13 -9.31
N SER A 38 23.00 17.14 -9.49
CA SER A 38 23.62 16.89 -10.79
C SER A 38 23.46 15.41 -11.19
N ARG A 39 23.63 15.13 -12.49
CA ARG A 39 23.60 13.75 -13.00
C ARG A 39 24.55 12.82 -12.26
N SER A 40 25.79 13.24 -12.00
CA SER A 40 26.77 12.42 -11.30
C SER A 40 26.38 12.14 -9.85
N GLU A 41 25.76 13.10 -9.16
CA GLU A 41 25.24 12.91 -7.81
C GLU A 41 24.07 11.92 -7.80
N LEU A 42 23.15 12.00 -8.76
CA LEU A 42 22.06 11.04 -8.91
C LEU A 42 22.59 9.63 -9.18
N VAL A 43 23.50 9.49 -10.16
CA VAL A 43 24.14 8.19 -10.48
C VAL A 43 24.76 7.56 -9.24
N GLN A 44 25.52 8.33 -8.45
CA GLN A 44 26.13 7.83 -7.23
C GLN A 44 25.10 7.44 -6.16
N GLN A 45 24.05 8.23 -5.98
CA GLN A 45 22.99 7.93 -5.01
C GLN A 45 22.18 6.68 -5.41
N ILE A 46 21.83 6.55 -6.69
CA ILE A 46 21.11 5.39 -7.24
C ILE A 46 21.98 4.15 -7.11
N ASP A 47 23.24 4.22 -7.55
CA ASP A 47 24.16 3.09 -7.46
C ASP A 47 24.38 2.65 -6.00
N ALA A 48 24.47 3.58 -5.05
CA ALA A 48 24.58 3.23 -3.64
C ALA A 48 23.30 2.58 -3.06
N ALA A 49 22.13 2.95 -3.59
CA ALA A 49 20.84 2.50 -3.07
C ALA A 49 20.30 1.23 -3.75
N LEU A 50 20.78 0.89 -4.95
CA LEU A 50 20.37 -0.32 -5.67
C LEU A 50 20.81 -1.59 -4.92
N PRO A 51 19.96 -2.63 -4.82
CA PRO A 51 20.31 -3.87 -4.13
C PRO A 51 21.59 -4.48 -4.69
N GLY A 52 22.48 -5.01 -3.82
CA GLY A 52 23.74 -5.63 -4.24
C GLY A 52 23.56 -6.91 -5.09
N MET A 53 22.34 -7.45 -5.14
CA MET A 53 21.97 -8.58 -5.98
C MET A 53 21.85 -8.20 -7.47
N ILE A 54 21.73 -6.89 -7.77
CA ILE A 54 21.80 -6.37 -9.14
C ILE A 54 23.27 -6.15 -9.47
N ALA A 55 23.80 -7.02 -10.32
CA ALA A 55 25.21 -7.06 -10.69
C ALA A 55 25.47 -6.47 -12.09
N SER A 56 26.73 -6.54 -12.54
CA SER A 56 27.11 -6.21 -13.90
C SER A 56 26.50 -7.15 -14.94
N ALA A 57 26.08 -8.36 -14.55
CA ALA A 57 25.32 -9.29 -15.38
C ALA A 57 24.11 -9.83 -14.59
N ASN A 58 22.89 -9.60 -15.09
CA ASN A 58 21.66 -9.91 -14.37
C ASN A 58 20.83 -11.05 -14.97
N SER A 59 21.37 -11.80 -15.94
CA SER A 59 20.63 -12.87 -16.63
C SER A 59 20.11 -13.96 -15.68
N GLU A 60 20.91 -14.41 -14.71
CA GLU A 60 20.47 -15.40 -13.71
C GLU A 60 19.36 -14.84 -12.80
N LEU A 61 19.48 -13.56 -12.42
CA LEU A 61 18.45 -12.89 -11.61
C LEU A 61 17.13 -12.84 -12.37
N VAL A 62 17.15 -12.39 -13.63
CA VAL A 62 15.96 -12.31 -14.48
C VAL A 62 15.35 -13.68 -14.73
N ASP A 63 16.17 -14.71 -14.98
CA ASP A 63 15.71 -16.08 -15.15
C ASP A 63 14.96 -16.60 -13.91
N LYS A 64 15.50 -16.37 -12.71
CA LYS A 64 14.80 -16.73 -11.46
C LYS A 64 13.50 -15.97 -11.26
N LEU A 65 13.46 -14.69 -11.64
CA LEU A 65 12.29 -13.83 -11.49
C LEU A 65 11.15 -14.24 -12.44
N ILE A 66 11.42 -14.58 -13.70
CA ILE A 66 10.36 -14.98 -14.65
C ILE A 66 9.78 -16.36 -14.31
N HIS A 67 10.54 -17.20 -13.61
CA HIS A 67 10.12 -18.51 -13.12
C HIS A 67 9.59 -18.49 -11.67
N ALA A 68 9.23 -17.31 -11.16
CA ALA A 68 8.69 -17.19 -9.81
C ALA A 68 7.44 -18.06 -9.60
N LYS A 69 7.31 -18.63 -8.39
CA LYS A 69 6.19 -19.50 -8.07
C LYS A 69 4.89 -18.68 -7.93
N MET A 70 3.99 -18.86 -8.89
CA MET A 70 2.65 -18.27 -8.88
C MET A 70 1.63 -19.22 -8.24
N GLY A 71 0.62 -18.63 -7.58
CA GLY A 71 -0.48 -19.39 -6.99
C GLY A 71 -1.57 -19.72 -8.00
N SER A 72 -2.64 -20.37 -7.53
CA SER A 72 -3.84 -20.56 -8.36
C SER A 72 -4.50 -19.20 -8.62
N PRO A 73 -4.82 -18.84 -9.88
CA PRO A 73 -5.42 -17.55 -10.18
C PRO A 73 -6.83 -17.44 -9.59
N LEU A 74 -7.29 -16.22 -9.28
CA LEU A 74 -8.62 -15.96 -8.74
C LEU A 74 -9.75 -16.46 -9.67
N SER A 75 -9.49 -16.53 -10.97
CA SER A 75 -10.38 -17.15 -11.96
C SER A 75 -10.70 -18.62 -11.67
N ARG A 76 -9.86 -19.31 -10.90
CA ARG A 76 -10.03 -20.72 -10.50
C ARG A 76 -10.29 -20.90 -9.00
N SER A 77 -9.70 -20.06 -8.16
CA SER A 77 -9.77 -20.20 -6.70
C SER A 77 -10.94 -19.49 -6.05
N PHE A 78 -11.52 -18.45 -6.68
CA PHE A 78 -12.70 -17.76 -6.16
C PHE A 78 -13.99 -18.47 -6.57
N ASP A 79 -14.71 -18.99 -5.58
CA ASP A 79 -16.05 -19.53 -5.74
C ASP A 79 -17.09 -18.51 -5.25
N ALA A 80 -17.80 -17.89 -6.20
CA ALA A 80 -18.82 -16.88 -5.92
C ALA A 80 -19.97 -17.41 -5.06
N ALA A 81 -20.41 -18.66 -5.27
CA ALA A 81 -21.51 -19.26 -4.52
C ALA A 81 -21.08 -19.51 -3.07
N LYS A 82 -19.87 -20.05 -2.86
CA LYS A 82 -19.28 -20.22 -1.53
C LYS A 82 -19.08 -18.89 -0.82
N ALA A 83 -18.53 -17.89 -1.51
CA ALA A 83 -18.31 -16.55 -0.95
C ALA A 83 -19.63 -15.89 -0.53
N VAL A 84 -20.67 -15.98 -1.38
CA VAL A 84 -22.00 -15.45 -1.09
C VAL A 84 -22.62 -16.15 0.11
N LYS A 85 -22.55 -17.48 0.18
CA LYS A 85 -23.04 -18.24 1.33
C LYS A 85 -22.31 -17.88 2.62
N ALA A 86 -20.99 -17.72 2.58
CA ALA A 86 -20.20 -17.34 3.74
C ALA A 86 -20.48 -15.91 4.22
N ILE A 87 -20.67 -14.97 3.29
CA ILE A 87 -20.86 -13.54 3.62
C ILE A 87 -22.31 -13.22 4.01
N PHE A 88 -23.29 -13.74 3.28
CA PHE A 88 -24.70 -13.41 3.48
C PHE A 88 -25.43 -14.46 4.33
N GLY A 89 -24.85 -15.64 4.55
CA GLY A 89 -25.46 -16.69 5.34
C GLY A 89 -26.66 -17.30 4.64
N ARG A 90 -27.76 -17.51 5.38
CA ARG A 90 -28.97 -18.18 4.86
C ARG A 90 -29.83 -17.29 3.96
N THR A 91 -29.78 -15.98 4.16
CA THR A 91 -30.60 -15.03 3.39
C THR A 91 -29.84 -14.59 2.14
N PRO A 92 -30.34 -14.90 0.93
CA PRO A 92 -29.64 -14.56 -0.30
C PRO A 92 -29.55 -13.04 -0.48
N PRO A 93 -28.47 -12.53 -1.10
CA PRO A 93 -28.38 -11.14 -1.51
C PRO A 93 -29.18 -10.88 -2.80
N THR A 94 -29.41 -9.60 -3.08
CA THR A 94 -29.84 -9.12 -4.39
C THR A 94 -28.62 -8.88 -5.27
N PHE A 95 -28.55 -9.57 -6.41
CA PHE A 95 -27.53 -9.34 -7.44
C PHE A 95 -27.94 -8.20 -8.37
N ALA A 96 -26.95 -7.43 -8.82
CA ALA A 96 -27.15 -6.47 -9.89
C ALA A 96 -27.51 -7.19 -11.19
N PRO A 97 -28.40 -6.61 -12.03
CA PRO A 97 -28.95 -7.29 -13.21
C PRO A 97 -27.87 -7.61 -14.26
N ASP A 98 -26.81 -6.83 -14.30
CA ASP A 98 -25.69 -6.94 -15.24
C ASP A 98 -24.64 -7.98 -14.81
N CYS A 99 -24.79 -8.64 -13.66
CA CYS A 99 -23.86 -9.67 -13.18
C CYS A 99 -23.63 -10.82 -14.18
N LYS A 100 -24.61 -11.11 -15.04
CA LYS A 100 -24.52 -12.16 -16.06
C LYS A 100 -23.93 -11.67 -17.39
N GLN A 101 -23.77 -10.36 -17.55
CA GLN A 101 -23.26 -9.77 -18.77
C GLN A 101 -21.73 -9.77 -18.71
N LEU A 102 -21.11 -10.74 -19.38
CA LEU A 102 -19.65 -10.87 -19.42
C LEU A 102 -19.01 -10.04 -20.54
N PHE A 103 -19.79 -9.53 -21.48
CA PHE A 103 -19.30 -8.77 -22.62
C PHE A 103 -20.09 -7.48 -22.78
N THR A 104 -19.42 -6.42 -23.23
CA THR A 104 -20.07 -5.18 -23.64
C THR A 104 -20.90 -5.41 -24.90
N PRO A 105 -21.82 -4.49 -25.26
CA PRO A 105 -22.54 -4.56 -26.52
C PRO A 105 -21.62 -4.57 -27.77
N THR A 106 -20.39 -4.07 -27.64
CA THR A 106 -19.35 -4.06 -28.70
C THR A 106 -18.57 -5.37 -28.80
N GLY A 107 -18.83 -6.34 -27.93
CA GLY A 107 -18.15 -7.64 -27.91
C GLY A 107 -16.87 -7.67 -27.06
N ASP A 108 -16.50 -6.55 -26.46
CA ASP A 108 -15.34 -6.46 -25.58
C ASP A 108 -15.61 -7.10 -24.22
N VAL A 109 -14.54 -7.52 -23.55
CA VAL A 109 -14.58 -8.05 -22.18
C VAL A 109 -15.14 -6.97 -21.24
N ASP A 110 -16.24 -7.27 -20.54
CA ASP A 110 -16.82 -6.33 -19.58
C ASP A 110 -15.95 -6.25 -18.30
N THR A 111 -15.18 -5.17 -18.17
CA THR A 111 -14.30 -4.92 -17.02
C THR A 111 -15.05 -4.52 -15.74
N GLY A 112 -16.38 -4.46 -15.81
CA GLY A 112 -17.26 -4.18 -14.68
C GLY A 112 -17.19 -5.22 -13.57
N ALA A 113 -17.92 -4.92 -12.49
CA ALA A 113 -18.02 -5.78 -11.32
C ALA A 113 -19.44 -6.32 -11.19
N CYS A 114 -19.58 -7.62 -10.92
CA CYS A 114 -20.82 -8.16 -10.41
C CYS A 114 -20.97 -7.76 -8.94
N MET A 115 -22.13 -7.20 -8.61
CA MET A 115 -22.44 -6.68 -7.27
C MET A 115 -23.57 -7.48 -6.64
N ALA A 116 -23.36 -7.97 -5.43
CA ALA A 116 -24.35 -8.59 -4.57
C ALA A 116 -24.54 -7.73 -3.31
N THR A 117 -25.79 -7.41 -2.96
CA THR A 117 -26.09 -6.50 -1.84
C THR A 117 -27.20 -7.03 -0.95
N ARG A 118 -27.19 -6.61 0.32
CA ARG A 118 -28.29 -6.77 1.26
C ARG A 118 -28.41 -5.52 2.11
N GLY A 119 -29.64 -5.04 2.32
CA GLY A 119 -29.91 -3.76 2.97
C GLY A 119 -29.75 -2.56 2.01
N GLN A 120 -29.88 -1.35 2.53
CA GLN A 120 -29.83 -0.12 1.73
C GLN A 120 -28.50 0.63 1.92
N ARG A 121 -27.81 0.94 0.81
CA ARG A 121 -26.53 1.65 0.84
C ARG A 121 -26.61 2.99 1.59
N GLY A 122 -27.65 3.79 1.33
CA GLY A 122 -27.88 5.08 1.98
C GLY A 122 -28.71 5.04 3.26
N GLY A 123 -29.20 3.86 3.67
CA GLY A 123 -30.01 3.72 4.88
C GLY A 123 -29.17 3.72 6.16
N GLN A 124 -29.84 3.74 7.31
CA GLN A 124 -29.20 3.59 8.62
C GLN A 124 -29.08 2.13 9.09
N GLY A 125 -29.80 1.20 8.44
CA GLY A 125 -29.77 -0.21 8.79
C GLY A 125 -28.49 -0.94 8.35
N ALA A 126 -28.40 -2.20 8.76
CA ALA A 126 -27.32 -3.08 8.35
C ALA A 126 -27.23 -3.16 6.81
N PHE A 127 -26.01 -3.11 6.30
CA PHE A 127 -25.74 -3.18 4.88
C PHE A 127 -24.56 -4.12 4.64
N THR A 128 -24.69 -4.96 3.63
CA THR A 128 -23.61 -5.86 3.22
C THR A 128 -23.51 -5.83 1.71
N ARG A 129 -22.28 -5.76 1.20
CA ARG A 129 -21.98 -5.71 -0.22
C ARG A 129 -20.77 -6.57 -0.53
N LEU A 130 -20.91 -7.43 -1.53
CA LEU A 130 -19.83 -8.14 -2.18
C LEU A 130 -19.81 -7.67 -3.64
N GLY A 131 -18.65 -7.25 -4.11
CA GLY A 131 -18.39 -6.94 -5.51
C GLY A 131 -17.18 -7.72 -5.98
N PHE A 132 -17.22 -8.29 -7.17
CA PHE A 132 -16.08 -8.96 -7.79
C PHE A 132 -16.09 -8.69 -9.28
N SER A 133 -14.91 -8.61 -9.89
CA SER A 133 -14.78 -8.45 -11.35
C SER A 133 -15.58 -9.54 -12.07
N LYS A 134 -16.35 -9.16 -13.09
CA LYS A 134 -17.06 -10.15 -13.93
C LYS A 134 -16.08 -11.11 -14.59
N HIS A 135 -14.90 -10.61 -14.94
CA HIS A 135 -13.71 -11.38 -15.28
C HIS A 135 -12.73 -11.40 -14.12
N LEU A 136 -12.71 -12.49 -13.37
CA LEU A 136 -11.84 -12.66 -12.19
C LEU A 136 -10.35 -12.65 -12.54
N GLY A 137 -9.99 -12.83 -13.82
CA GLY A 137 -8.64 -12.59 -14.32
C GLY A 137 -8.13 -11.18 -14.00
N LEU A 138 -9.02 -10.17 -13.91
CA LEU A 138 -8.69 -8.78 -13.53
C LEU A 138 -8.39 -8.61 -12.03
N GLY A 139 -8.74 -9.60 -11.20
CA GLY A 139 -8.24 -9.69 -9.83
C GLY A 139 -8.73 -8.64 -8.84
N THR A 140 -9.98 -8.15 -8.98
CA THR A 140 -10.57 -7.21 -8.02
C THR A 140 -11.78 -7.80 -7.31
N ILE A 141 -11.76 -7.76 -5.97
CA ILE A 141 -12.85 -8.19 -5.10
C ILE A 141 -13.01 -7.18 -3.96
N LYS A 142 -14.25 -6.78 -3.65
CA LYS A 142 -14.60 -5.78 -2.64
C LYS A 142 -15.72 -6.30 -1.76
N TYR A 143 -15.45 -6.45 -0.48
CA TYR A 143 -16.41 -6.73 0.56
C TYR A 143 -16.57 -5.51 1.47
N LEU A 144 -17.82 -5.21 1.84
CA LEU A 144 -18.16 -4.17 2.81
C LEU A 144 -19.33 -4.64 3.66
N LYS A 145 -19.24 -4.43 4.96
CA LYS A 145 -20.28 -4.61 5.96
C LYS A 145 -20.41 -3.32 6.75
N ARG A 146 -21.65 -2.93 7.00
CA ARG A 146 -22.05 -1.88 7.94
C ARG A 146 -23.07 -2.51 8.88
N SER A 147 -22.87 -2.34 10.18
CA SER A 147 -23.81 -2.77 11.22
C SER A 147 -25.06 -1.87 11.24
N ALA A 148 -26.15 -2.34 11.83
CA ALA A 148 -27.39 -1.56 11.95
C ALA A 148 -27.32 -0.48 13.05
N ASP A 149 -26.39 -0.61 13.99
CA ASP A 149 -26.26 0.32 15.11
C ASP A 149 -25.52 1.59 14.68
N GLY A 150 -26.31 2.60 14.26
CA GLY A 150 -25.83 3.91 13.87
C GLY A 150 -25.65 4.92 15.02
N SER A 151 -26.05 4.57 16.25
CA SER A 151 -25.95 5.46 17.42
C SER A 151 -24.63 5.28 18.17
N VAL A 152 -23.51 5.45 17.47
CA VAL A 152 -22.19 5.42 18.11
C VAL A 152 -21.70 6.86 18.20
N THR A 153 -21.53 7.38 19.43
CA THR A 153 -20.86 8.66 19.64
C THR A 153 -19.36 8.42 19.76
N PRO A 154 -18.49 9.40 19.46
CA PRO A 154 -17.05 9.24 19.67
C PRO A 154 -16.70 8.79 21.10
N ALA A 155 -17.46 9.27 22.08
CA ALA A 155 -17.30 8.90 23.49
C ALA A 155 -17.75 7.46 23.84
N SER A 156 -18.57 6.83 22.99
CA SER A 156 -19.02 5.43 23.18
C SER A 156 -18.16 4.42 22.42
N LEU A 157 -17.09 4.86 21.75
CA LEU A 157 -16.16 3.99 21.05
C LEU A 157 -15.27 3.24 22.05
N ALA A 158 -15.35 1.91 22.03
CA ALA A 158 -14.43 1.06 22.76
C ALA A 158 -13.16 0.79 21.93
N PRO A 159 -11.99 0.69 22.56
CA PRO A 159 -10.78 0.25 21.88
C PRO A 159 -10.94 -1.20 21.41
N VAL A 160 -10.46 -1.48 20.20
CA VAL A 160 -10.40 -2.83 19.63
C VAL A 160 -9.53 -3.73 20.50
N LYS A 161 -10.04 -4.92 20.85
CA LYS A 161 -9.36 -5.88 21.74
C LYS A 161 -8.53 -6.91 20.98
N LEU A 162 -8.72 -7.03 19.67
CA LEU A 162 -7.92 -7.91 18.83
C LEU A 162 -6.42 -7.60 18.93
N THR A 163 -5.62 -8.63 19.13
CA THR A 163 -4.16 -8.56 18.93
C THR A 163 -3.82 -8.54 17.44
N ASP A 164 -2.63 -8.08 17.08
CA ASP A 164 -2.18 -8.07 15.68
C ASP A 164 -2.12 -9.47 15.07
N SER A 165 -1.72 -10.48 15.87
CA SER A 165 -1.69 -11.88 15.44
C SER A 165 -3.08 -12.43 15.15
N GLN A 166 -4.05 -12.17 16.04
CA GLN A 166 -5.45 -12.57 15.81
C GLN A 166 -6.04 -11.86 14.60
N ALA A 167 -5.78 -10.56 14.46
CA ALA A 167 -6.28 -9.79 13.34
C ALA A 167 -5.73 -10.28 12.00
N TYR A 168 -4.43 -10.56 11.94
CA TYR A 168 -3.77 -11.10 10.77
C TYR A 168 -4.31 -12.51 10.41
N ALA A 169 -4.43 -13.40 11.40
CA ALA A 169 -4.96 -14.75 11.19
C ALA A 169 -6.41 -14.74 10.68
N GLN A 170 -7.28 -13.88 11.26
CA GLN A 170 -8.66 -13.73 10.79
C GLN A 170 -8.73 -13.15 9.37
N ALA A 171 -7.88 -12.18 9.05
CA ALA A 171 -7.79 -11.61 7.71
C ALA A 171 -7.36 -12.67 6.68
N LEU A 172 -6.32 -13.46 6.97
CA LEU A 172 -5.88 -14.54 6.08
C LEU A 172 -6.96 -15.61 5.89
N ALA A 173 -7.61 -16.05 6.97
CA ALA A 173 -8.68 -17.03 6.90
C ALA A 173 -9.83 -16.54 6.01
N PHE A 174 -10.20 -15.26 6.11
CA PHE A 174 -11.24 -14.69 5.26
C PHE A 174 -10.78 -14.54 3.80
N LEU A 175 -9.60 -13.99 3.56
CA LEU A 175 -9.07 -13.78 2.20
C LEU A 175 -8.90 -15.11 1.46
N GLN A 176 -8.28 -16.11 2.08
CA GLN A 176 -7.99 -17.39 1.47
C GLN A 176 -9.23 -18.29 1.44
N GLY A 177 -9.94 -18.41 2.56
CA GLY A 177 -11.07 -19.33 2.70
C GLY A 177 -12.35 -18.85 2.02
N THR A 178 -12.62 -17.55 2.04
CA THR A 178 -13.85 -16.94 1.51
C THR A 178 -13.63 -16.26 0.16
N LEU A 179 -12.53 -15.51 -0.01
CA LEU A 179 -12.28 -14.76 -1.25
C LEU A 179 -11.31 -15.46 -2.21
N GLY A 180 -10.86 -16.68 -1.91
CA GLY A 180 -10.06 -17.50 -2.80
C GLY A 180 -8.63 -16.98 -3.03
N LEU A 181 -8.12 -16.08 -2.19
CA LEU A 181 -6.76 -15.57 -2.33
C LEU A 181 -5.74 -16.73 -2.23
N PRO A 182 -4.81 -16.89 -3.19
CA PRO A 182 -3.86 -18.00 -3.15
C PRO A 182 -2.86 -17.83 -2.00
N PRO A 183 -2.69 -18.81 -1.10
CA PRO A 183 -1.75 -18.72 0.01
C PRO A 183 -0.28 -18.65 -0.46
N GLU A 184 0.03 -19.20 -1.65
CA GLU A 184 1.38 -19.19 -2.23
C GLU A 184 1.85 -17.79 -2.63
N GLU A 185 0.95 -16.80 -2.71
CA GLU A 185 1.29 -15.43 -3.12
C GLU A 185 1.21 -14.43 -1.95
N VAL A 186 1.09 -14.95 -0.73
CA VAL A 186 1.14 -14.19 0.52
C VAL A 186 2.50 -14.40 1.16
N PRO A 187 3.39 -13.39 1.16
CA PRO A 187 4.72 -13.54 1.72
C PRO A 187 4.68 -13.97 3.18
N GLN A 188 5.46 -15.01 3.49
CA GLN A 188 5.65 -15.45 4.87
C GLN A 188 6.95 -14.84 5.42
N PRO A 189 6.94 -14.32 6.65
CA PRO A 189 8.17 -13.87 7.29
C PRO A 189 9.12 -15.08 7.45
N PRO A 190 10.44 -14.89 7.26
CA PRO A 190 11.42 -15.93 7.54
C PRO A 190 11.30 -16.46 8.97
N ALA A 191 11.63 -17.73 9.18
CA ALA A 191 11.62 -18.33 10.51
C ALA A 191 12.48 -17.50 11.49
N GLY A 192 11.90 -17.15 12.65
CA GLY A 192 12.58 -16.34 13.67
C GLY A 192 12.67 -14.84 13.37
N ALA A 193 12.17 -14.36 12.22
CA ALA A 193 12.16 -12.92 11.93
C ALA A 193 11.19 -12.18 12.86
N LYS A 194 11.68 -11.16 13.57
CA LYS A 194 10.87 -10.22 14.37
C LYS A 194 10.26 -9.11 13.51
N ASN A 195 9.86 -9.44 12.28
CA ASN A 195 9.18 -8.46 11.44
C ASN A 195 7.79 -8.24 12.04
N PRO A 196 7.38 -6.99 12.30
CA PRO A 196 6.02 -6.73 12.73
C PRO A 196 5.06 -7.25 11.66
N LEU A 197 3.97 -7.88 12.10
CA LEU A 197 2.89 -8.25 11.19
C LEU A 197 2.39 -6.99 10.49
N PRO A 198 1.89 -7.09 9.24
CA PRO A 198 1.47 -5.92 8.49
C PRO A 198 0.07 -5.46 8.92
N VAL A 199 -0.07 -5.19 10.22
CA VAL A 199 -1.27 -4.77 10.90
C VAL A 199 -1.04 -3.38 11.47
N ARG A 200 -2.01 -2.50 11.27
CA ARG A 200 -2.04 -1.14 11.82
C ARG A 200 -3.33 -0.92 12.58
N ASN A 201 -3.31 0.01 13.54
CA ASN A 201 -4.52 0.48 14.18
C ASN A 201 -5.12 1.64 13.39
N LEU A 202 -6.42 1.57 13.11
CA LEU A 202 -7.19 2.75 12.75
C LEU A 202 -7.56 3.47 14.04
N VAL A 203 -6.97 4.64 14.26
CA VAL A 203 -7.16 5.45 15.45
C VAL A 203 -8.06 6.63 15.10
N LEU A 204 -9.13 6.81 15.87
CA LEU A 204 -9.91 8.03 15.86
C LEU A 204 -9.40 8.91 16.99
N ALA A 205 -9.07 10.15 16.66
CA ALA A 205 -8.66 11.16 17.62
C ALA A 205 -9.69 12.30 17.60
N TRP A 206 -9.96 12.87 18.76
CA TRP A 206 -10.82 14.03 18.91
C TRP A 206 -10.21 14.99 19.93
N ALA A 207 -10.47 16.28 19.73
CA ALA A 207 -10.09 17.32 20.67
C ALA A 207 -11.37 17.84 21.32
N ASP A 208 -11.56 17.55 22.61
CA ASP A 208 -12.70 18.09 23.36
C ASP A 208 -12.43 19.54 23.78
N LYS A 209 -11.16 19.94 23.92
CA LYS A 209 -10.66 21.32 24.16
C LYS A 209 -9.24 21.50 23.59
N PRO A 210 -8.76 22.74 23.37
CA PRO A 210 -7.35 22.99 23.02
C PRO A 210 -6.43 22.37 24.08
N GLY A 211 -5.54 21.46 23.66
CA GLY A 211 -4.61 20.76 24.55
C GLY A 211 -5.16 19.54 25.31
N ALA A 212 -6.45 19.22 25.16
CA ALA A 212 -7.06 18.01 25.74
C ALA A 212 -7.78 17.22 24.63
N GLY A 213 -7.06 16.24 24.08
CA GLY A 213 -7.58 15.30 23.08
C GLY A 213 -7.47 13.85 23.55
N GLY A 214 -8.45 13.05 23.18
CA GLY A 214 -8.46 11.59 23.34
C GLY A 214 -8.15 10.91 22.01
N SER A 215 -7.64 9.68 22.06
CA SER A 215 -7.55 8.82 20.89
C SER A 215 -7.94 7.39 21.23
N VAL A 216 -8.63 6.72 20.31
CA VAL A 216 -9.06 5.33 20.47
C VAL A 216 -8.82 4.54 19.20
N ALA A 217 -8.16 3.39 19.33
CA ALA A 217 -7.99 2.44 18.23
C ALA A 217 -9.30 1.68 18.04
N VAL A 218 -10.04 1.95 16.96
CA VAL A 218 -11.37 1.36 16.73
C VAL A 218 -11.33 0.10 15.88
N GLN A 219 -10.31 -0.05 15.04
CA GLN A 219 -10.21 -1.16 14.10
C GLN A 219 -8.75 -1.54 13.86
N LYS A 220 -8.55 -2.80 13.44
CA LYS A 220 -7.31 -3.28 12.86
C LYS A 220 -7.39 -3.16 11.34
N VAL A 221 -6.30 -2.74 10.73
CA VAL A 221 -6.11 -2.66 9.29
C VAL A 221 -4.97 -3.59 8.92
N VAL A 222 -5.29 -4.69 8.22
CA VAL A 222 -4.31 -5.63 7.70
C VAL A 222 -4.02 -5.30 6.25
N LEU A 223 -2.75 -5.14 5.91
CA LEU A 223 -2.28 -4.86 4.56
C LEU A 223 -1.42 -6.03 4.08
N ILE A 224 -1.76 -6.62 2.95
CA ILE A 224 -1.00 -7.72 2.36
C ILE A 224 -0.58 -7.29 0.97
N GLN A 225 0.71 -7.13 0.79
CA GLN A 225 1.33 -6.98 -0.52
C GLN A 225 1.43 -8.37 -1.14
N ARG A 226 0.95 -8.54 -2.38
CA ARG A 226 1.19 -9.77 -3.13
C ARG A 226 2.69 -9.96 -3.29
N GLY A 227 3.18 -11.18 -3.14
CA GLY A 227 4.56 -11.49 -3.44
C GLY A 227 4.72 -12.88 -4.00
N PHE A 228 5.85 -13.09 -4.67
CA PHE A 228 6.16 -14.36 -5.32
C PHE A 228 7.43 -14.94 -4.74
N PHE A 229 7.42 -16.25 -4.54
CA PHE A 229 8.57 -16.97 -4.05
C PHE A 229 9.57 -17.20 -5.19
N VAL A 230 10.83 -16.82 -4.96
CA VAL A 230 11.93 -16.86 -5.94
C VAL A 230 13.24 -17.42 -5.38
N ASP A 231 13.34 -17.60 -4.06
CA ASP A 231 14.53 -18.10 -3.34
C ASP A 231 15.87 -17.47 -3.78
N LEU A 232 15.90 -16.15 -3.92
CA LEU A 232 17.13 -15.46 -4.30
C LEU A 232 18.11 -15.44 -3.14
N LYS A 233 19.34 -15.92 -3.38
CA LYS A 233 20.42 -15.91 -2.39
C LYS A 233 21.18 -14.59 -2.46
N GLY A 234 21.51 -14.03 -1.30
CA GLY A 234 22.36 -12.85 -1.22
C GLY A 234 23.80 -13.17 -1.64
N SER A 235 24.38 -12.36 -2.53
CA SER A 235 25.83 -12.39 -2.79
C SER A 235 26.57 -11.52 -1.76
N GLY A 236 27.81 -11.88 -1.42
CA GLY A 236 28.75 -11.00 -0.70
C GLY A 236 28.30 -10.49 0.68
N GLY A 237 27.52 -11.28 1.44
CA GLY A 237 26.99 -10.87 2.75
C GLY A 237 25.63 -10.16 2.70
N GLY A 238 25.02 -10.07 1.52
CA GLY A 238 23.64 -9.62 1.36
C GLY A 238 22.62 -10.57 1.98
N ARG A 239 21.43 -10.05 2.32
CA ARG A 239 20.33 -10.85 2.87
C ARG A 239 19.64 -11.63 1.75
N ASP A 240 19.35 -12.90 2.00
CA ASP A 240 18.49 -13.71 1.13
C ASP A 240 17.13 -13.03 0.93
N LEU A 241 16.64 -13.08 -0.31
CA LEU A 241 15.35 -12.55 -0.73
C LEU A 241 14.46 -13.69 -1.25
N PRO A 242 13.84 -14.49 -0.35
CA PRO A 242 13.00 -15.60 -0.75
C PRO A 242 11.71 -15.15 -1.46
N TRP A 243 11.28 -13.91 -1.20
CA TRP A 243 10.06 -13.32 -1.75
C TRP A 243 10.35 -11.98 -2.41
N VAL A 244 9.81 -11.77 -3.60
CA VAL A 244 9.79 -10.47 -4.29
C VAL A 244 8.38 -9.91 -4.34
N GLN A 245 8.26 -8.58 -4.38
CA GLN A 245 6.95 -7.94 -4.46
C GLN A 245 6.34 -8.17 -5.85
N GLY A 246 5.06 -8.54 -5.89
CA GLY A 246 4.27 -8.64 -7.11
C GLY A 246 3.27 -7.50 -7.27
N PRO A 247 2.56 -7.41 -8.41
CA PRO A 247 1.47 -6.47 -8.55
C PRO A 247 0.26 -6.95 -7.75
N GLY A 248 -0.41 -6.03 -7.08
CA GLY A 248 -1.63 -6.30 -6.33
C GLY A 248 -1.46 -6.27 -4.81
N GLN A 249 -2.58 -5.99 -4.15
CA GLN A 249 -2.65 -5.83 -2.71
C GLN A 249 -4.02 -6.23 -2.17
N ALA A 250 -4.04 -6.68 -0.93
CA ALA A 250 -5.25 -6.94 -0.18
C ALA A 250 -5.25 -6.09 1.10
N ARG A 251 -6.37 -5.44 1.38
CA ARG A 251 -6.60 -4.68 2.60
C ARG A 251 -7.82 -5.22 3.31
N VAL A 252 -7.70 -5.48 4.60
CA VAL A 252 -8.80 -5.94 5.44
C VAL A 252 -8.94 -5.02 6.64
N LEU A 253 -10.17 -4.56 6.91
CA LEU A 253 -10.52 -3.85 8.12
C LEU A 253 -11.41 -4.76 8.97
N LEU A 254 -11.07 -4.87 10.25
CA LEU A 254 -11.80 -5.68 11.20
C LEU A 254 -11.77 -5.08 12.59
N ASP A 255 -12.83 -5.37 13.34
CA ASP A 255 -12.99 -5.06 14.75
C ASP A 255 -13.38 -6.33 15.51
N ASP A 256 -13.74 -6.19 16.79
CA ASP A 256 -14.13 -7.31 17.64
C ASP A 256 -15.40 -8.03 17.15
N SER A 257 -16.18 -7.44 16.24
CA SER A 257 -17.35 -8.05 15.58
C SER A 257 -17.02 -8.76 14.26
N GLY A 258 -15.75 -8.76 13.86
CA GLY A 258 -15.22 -9.44 12.69
C GLY A 258 -14.87 -8.51 11.53
N ILE A 259 -14.84 -9.07 10.32
CA ILE A 259 -14.45 -8.37 9.10
C ILE A 259 -15.51 -7.33 8.72
N GLN A 260 -15.12 -6.07 8.63
CA GLN A 260 -15.98 -4.96 8.21
C GLN A 260 -15.77 -4.60 6.74
N GLN A 261 -14.55 -4.72 6.24
CA GLN A 261 -14.23 -4.47 4.85
C GLN A 261 -13.07 -5.38 4.42
N ALA A 262 -13.13 -5.88 3.18
CA ALA A 262 -11.98 -6.48 2.53
C ALA A 262 -11.90 -5.98 1.09
N VAL A 263 -10.72 -5.65 0.61
CA VAL A 263 -10.49 -5.13 -0.73
C VAL A 263 -9.26 -5.82 -1.29
N ILE A 264 -9.44 -6.63 -2.33
CA ILE A 264 -8.39 -7.19 -3.17
C ILE A 264 -8.37 -6.38 -4.46
N ARG A 265 -7.20 -5.89 -4.87
CA ARG A 265 -7.02 -5.10 -6.10
C ARG A 265 -5.73 -5.50 -6.78
N GLY A 266 -5.72 -5.43 -8.11
CA GLY A 266 -4.53 -5.71 -8.91
C GLY A 266 -4.01 -7.13 -8.76
N TRP A 267 -4.84 -8.04 -8.23
CA TRP A 267 -4.47 -9.45 -8.05
C TRP A 267 -4.75 -10.23 -9.34
N GLN A 268 -4.32 -9.62 -10.46
CA GLN A 268 -4.59 -10.10 -11.80
C GLN A 268 -3.98 -11.48 -11.97
N GLU A 269 -4.60 -12.34 -12.78
CA GLU A 269 -3.94 -13.55 -13.27
C GLU A 269 -2.67 -13.13 -14.01
N LEU A 270 -1.53 -13.73 -13.65
CA LEU A 270 -0.25 -13.44 -14.27
C LEU A 270 0.27 -14.67 -15.00
N ARG A 271 1.04 -14.44 -16.06
CA ARG A 271 1.72 -15.47 -16.84
C ARG A 271 3.14 -15.02 -17.13
N ALA A 272 4.04 -15.98 -17.33
CA ALA A 272 5.38 -15.68 -17.82
C ALA A 272 5.27 -14.92 -19.15
N ASN A 273 6.04 -13.84 -19.30
CA ASN A 273 6.09 -13.09 -20.54
C ASN A 273 7.00 -13.81 -21.54
N PRO A 274 6.49 -14.32 -22.68
CA PRO A 274 7.32 -15.02 -23.66
C PRO A 274 8.33 -14.10 -24.37
N ALA A 275 8.14 -12.78 -24.31
CA ALA A 275 9.05 -11.80 -24.89
C ALA A 275 10.26 -11.48 -23.98
N VAL A 276 10.25 -11.94 -22.73
CA VAL A 276 11.38 -11.74 -21.81
C VAL A 276 12.45 -12.80 -22.07
N ASP A 277 13.58 -12.37 -22.63
CA ASP A 277 14.80 -13.17 -22.71
C ASP A 277 15.78 -12.74 -21.61
N PRO A 278 16.16 -13.63 -20.66
CA PRO A 278 17.16 -13.32 -19.64
C PRO A 278 18.51 -12.85 -20.18
N LYS A 279 18.85 -13.15 -21.43
CA LYS A 279 20.09 -12.65 -22.07
C LYS A 279 20.06 -11.15 -22.34
N ASN A 280 18.88 -10.56 -22.44
CA ASN A 280 18.68 -9.11 -22.62
C ASN A 280 18.50 -8.39 -21.28
N ALA A 281 18.95 -9.01 -20.18
CA ALA A 281 18.91 -8.39 -18.86
C ALA A 281 19.85 -7.18 -18.82
N LYS A 282 19.32 -6.04 -18.38
CA LYS A 282 20.10 -4.82 -18.19
C LYS A 282 21.18 -5.04 -17.14
N THR A 283 22.35 -4.50 -17.40
CA THR A 283 23.44 -4.38 -16.43
C THR A 283 23.09 -3.37 -15.35
N ARG A 284 23.79 -3.41 -14.21
CA ARG A 284 23.63 -2.41 -13.15
C ARG A 284 23.86 -0.98 -13.67
N SER A 285 24.88 -0.77 -14.49
CA SER A 285 25.21 0.56 -15.05
C SER A 285 24.11 1.09 -15.96
N GLU A 286 23.57 0.26 -16.86
CA GLU A 286 22.45 0.66 -17.73
C GLU A 286 21.22 1.06 -16.92
N LEU A 287 20.89 0.28 -15.87
CA LEU A 287 19.77 0.60 -14.99
C LEU A 287 19.99 1.92 -14.23
N VAL A 288 21.21 2.14 -13.70
CA VAL A 288 21.56 3.39 -13.03
C VAL A 288 21.43 4.58 -13.98
N ASP A 289 21.95 4.45 -15.20
CA ASP A 289 21.89 5.50 -16.21
C ASP A 289 20.45 5.81 -16.65
N GLU A 290 19.62 4.79 -16.85
CA GLU A 290 18.20 4.92 -17.16
C GLU A 290 17.45 5.68 -16.07
N ILE A 291 17.58 5.26 -14.81
CA ILE A 291 16.91 5.90 -13.67
C ILE A 291 17.40 7.34 -13.51
N ALA A 292 18.70 7.59 -13.65
CA ALA A 292 19.27 8.94 -13.55
C ALA A 292 18.73 9.86 -14.65
N ASN A 293 18.65 9.36 -15.89
CA ASN A 293 18.14 10.14 -17.02
C ASN A 293 16.64 10.43 -16.87
N ASP A 294 15.86 9.45 -16.40
CA ASP A 294 14.43 9.61 -16.10
C ASP A 294 14.18 10.67 -15.02
N LEU A 295 14.92 10.61 -13.91
CA LEU A 295 14.80 11.60 -12.83
C LEU A 295 15.25 13.02 -13.25
N LEU A 296 16.18 13.15 -14.20
CA LEU A 296 16.59 14.45 -14.73
C LEU A 296 15.58 15.02 -15.72
N GLY A 297 14.95 14.17 -16.54
CA GLY A 297 13.99 14.58 -17.57
C GLY A 297 12.71 15.21 -17.01
N GLU A 298 12.36 14.90 -15.76
CA GLU A 298 11.09 15.30 -15.16
C GLU A 298 11.15 16.53 -14.23
N ASN A 299 12.25 17.27 -14.18
CA ASN A 299 12.44 18.38 -13.22
C ASN A 299 12.15 17.95 -11.77
N VAL A 300 12.61 16.75 -11.39
CA VAL A 300 12.26 16.16 -10.09
C VAL A 300 12.79 17.04 -8.95
N VAL A 301 11.87 17.41 -8.06
CA VAL A 301 12.16 18.07 -6.77
C VAL A 301 13.30 17.33 -6.07
N PRO A 302 14.27 18.02 -5.42
CA PRO A 302 15.37 17.36 -4.72
C PRO A 302 14.89 16.16 -3.90
N ILE A 303 15.51 15.00 -4.08
CA ILE A 303 15.08 13.75 -3.44
C ILE A 303 15.82 13.59 -2.11
N ALA A 304 15.08 13.48 -1.01
CA ALA A 304 15.66 13.26 0.33
C ALA A 304 16.12 11.82 0.54
N SER A 305 15.36 10.86 0.00
CA SER A 305 15.70 9.44 0.12
C SER A 305 15.14 8.63 -1.04
N MET A 306 15.91 7.65 -1.48
CA MET A 306 15.50 6.63 -2.44
C MET A 306 15.68 5.24 -1.85
N ARG A 307 14.74 4.35 -2.14
CA ARG A 307 14.82 2.93 -1.79
C ARG A 307 14.44 2.09 -2.99
N PHE A 308 15.27 1.09 -3.27
CA PHE A 308 15.04 0.16 -4.36
C PHE A 308 14.73 -1.24 -3.81
N THR A 309 13.80 -1.92 -4.47
CA THR A 309 13.46 -3.31 -4.18
C THR A 309 13.27 -4.08 -5.47
N ILE A 310 13.75 -5.33 -5.52
CA ILE A 310 13.47 -6.24 -6.63
C ILE A 310 11.99 -6.62 -6.58
N ALA A 311 11.33 -6.53 -7.73
CA ALA A 311 9.90 -6.75 -7.88
C ALA A 311 9.60 -7.49 -9.19
N LEU A 312 8.37 -7.97 -9.27
CA LEU A 312 7.71 -8.38 -10.49
C LEU A 312 6.57 -7.40 -10.74
N THR A 313 6.49 -6.89 -11.96
CA THR A 313 5.34 -6.10 -12.41
C THR A 313 4.51 -6.89 -13.41
N GLY A 314 3.32 -6.39 -13.72
CA GLY A 314 2.37 -7.03 -14.62
C GLY A 314 1.99 -6.08 -15.76
N VAL A 315 2.38 -6.43 -16.98
CA VAL A 315 1.98 -5.72 -18.20
C VAL A 315 0.58 -6.22 -18.62
N PRO A 316 -0.42 -5.35 -18.79
CA PRO A 316 -1.77 -5.78 -19.15
C PRO A 316 -1.82 -6.51 -20.51
N ALA A 317 -2.41 -7.70 -20.53
CA ALA A 317 -2.61 -8.51 -21.73
C ALA A 317 -4.06 -9.03 -21.79
N GLY A 318 -5.00 -8.09 -21.94
CA GLY A 318 -6.43 -8.39 -21.92
C GLY A 318 -6.92 -8.80 -20.53
N SER A 319 -7.30 -10.07 -20.35
CA SER A 319 -7.87 -10.57 -19.08
C SER A 319 -6.83 -11.08 -18.08
N PHE A 320 -5.56 -11.12 -18.46
CA PHE A 320 -4.42 -11.48 -17.61
C PHE A 320 -3.28 -10.46 -17.80
N GLY A 321 -2.24 -10.55 -16.98
CA GLY A 321 -1.02 -9.76 -17.10
C GLY A 321 0.19 -10.63 -17.43
N LEU A 322 1.18 -10.05 -18.11
CA LEU A 322 2.46 -10.68 -18.38
C LEU A 322 3.50 -10.22 -17.37
N LEU A 323 4.20 -11.18 -16.76
CA LEU A 323 5.22 -10.90 -15.76
C LEU A 323 6.42 -10.19 -16.37
N LEU A 324 6.83 -9.10 -15.76
CA LEU A 324 8.04 -8.38 -16.12
C LEU A 324 8.93 -8.20 -14.89
N PRO A 325 10.14 -8.78 -14.89
CA PRO A 325 11.14 -8.52 -13.84
C PRO A 325 11.49 -7.04 -13.79
N ALA A 326 11.46 -6.45 -12.60
CA ALA A 326 11.63 -5.01 -12.43
C ALA A 326 12.34 -4.65 -11.12
N VAL A 327 12.78 -3.40 -11.04
CA VAL A 327 13.17 -2.74 -9.80
C VAL A 327 12.13 -1.67 -9.49
N ARG A 328 11.54 -1.77 -8.31
CA ARG A 328 10.66 -0.74 -7.78
C ARG A 328 11.47 0.27 -6.98
N MET A 329 11.44 1.53 -7.41
CA MET A 329 11.99 2.68 -6.72
C MET A 329 10.90 3.36 -5.91
N THR A 330 11.14 3.62 -4.63
CA THR A 330 10.34 4.53 -3.81
C THR A 330 11.20 5.74 -3.47
N ALA A 331 10.76 6.93 -3.86
CA ALA A 331 11.47 8.17 -3.62
C ALA A 331 10.63 9.10 -2.74
N SER A 332 11.27 9.80 -1.81
CA SER A 332 10.65 10.85 -0.99
C SER A 332 11.34 12.17 -1.28
N PRO A 333 10.61 13.20 -1.73
CA PRO A 333 11.20 14.52 -1.97
C PRO A 333 11.64 15.17 -0.65
N VAL A 334 12.58 16.10 -0.74
CA VAL A 334 12.93 17.00 0.35
C VAL A 334 11.69 17.85 0.67
N PRO A 335 11.21 17.88 1.92
CA PRO A 335 10.12 18.75 2.31
C PRO A 335 10.50 20.20 1.99
N ALA A 336 9.67 20.88 1.20
CA ALA A 336 9.79 22.31 0.95
C ALA A 336 8.67 23.03 1.70
N ASP A 337 9.02 24.07 2.47
CA ASP A 337 8.05 24.99 3.06
C ASP A 337 7.58 25.95 1.96
N LEU A 338 6.68 25.44 1.11
CA LEU A 338 6.15 26.20 -0.02
C LEU A 338 5.08 27.18 0.45
N SER A 339 5.15 28.41 -0.05
CA SER A 339 4.06 29.39 0.05
C SER A 339 2.78 28.87 -0.61
N GLU A 340 1.61 29.45 -0.30
CA GLU A 340 0.33 29.06 -0.95
C GLU A 340 0.41 29.09 -2.49
N ALA A 341 1.16 30.05 -3.05
CA ALA A 341 1.41 30.13 -4.50
C ALA A 341 2.33 29.00 -4.98
N GLY A 342 3.39 28.68 -4.22
CA GLY A 342 4.31 27.57 -4.53
C GLY A 342 3.66 26.19 -4.42
N GLN A 343 2.64 26.04 -3.57
CA GLN A 343 1.86 24.79 -3.46
C GLN A 343 0.99 24.51 -4.69
N ALA A 344 0.59 25.54 -5.44
CA ALA A 344 -0.21 25.38 -6.66
C ALA A 344 0.62 24.89 -7.86
N GLU A 345 1.94 25.11 -7.85
CA GLU A 345 2.86 24.75 -8.94
C GLU A 345 3.73 23.52 -8.61
N ALA A 346 3.91 23.20 -7.32
CA ALA A 346 4.75 22.07 -6.92
C ALA A 346 4.07 20.71 -7.13
N VAL A 347 4.84 19.78 -7.71
CA VAL A 347 4.50 18.36 -7.69
C VAL A 347 4.57 17.89 -6.24
N SER A 348 3.40 17.58 -5.67
CA SER A 348 3.13 16.92 -4.38
C SER A 348 4.37 16.51 -3.55
N THR A 349 4.45 17.01 -2.30
CA THR A 349 5.41 16.54 -1.27
C THR A 349 5.23 15.07 -0.87
N ALA A 350 4.16 14.40 -1.33
CA ALA A 350 4.02 12.96 -1.16
C ALA A 350 5.05 12.20 -2.00
N GLY A 351 5.79 11.29 -1.38
CA GLY A 351 6.72 10.41 -2.08
C GLY A 351 6.05 9.64 -3.23
N PHE A 352 6.84 9.27 -4.22
CA PHE A 352 6.39 8.59 -5.43
C PHE A 352 7.04 7.21 -5.59
N VAL A 353 6.42 6.37 -6.42
CA VAL A 353 6.90 5.02 -6.73
C VAL A 353 7.04 4.88 -8.24
N ARG A 354 8.17 4.35 -8.70
CA ARG A 354 8.42 3.99 -10.11
C ARG A 354 8.88 2.55 -10.22
N GLU A 355 8.68 1.96 -11.39
CA GLU A 355 9.13 0.62 -11.71
C GLU A 355 9.96 0.67 -12.99
N TYR A 356 11.17 0.11 -12.95
CA TYR A 356 12.09 0.06 -14.07
C TYR A 356 12.30 -1.40 -14.46
N ALA A 357 12.07 -1.74 -15.73
CA ALA A 357 12.23 -3.11 -16.21
C ALA A 357 13.71 -3.53 -16.12
N LEU A 358 13.96 -4.75 -15.63
CA LEU A 358 15.30 -5.35 -15.57
C LEU A 358 15.76 -5.93 -16.91
N VAL A 359 14.90 -5.90 -17.93
CA VAL A 359 15.12 -6.51 -19.25
C VAL A 359 14.69 -5.50 -20.29
N GLU A 360 15.44 -5.41 -21.37
CA GLU A 360 15.00 -4.70 -22.57
C GLU A 360 13.97 -5.55 -23.32
N LEU A 361 12.77 -5.01 -23.47
CA LEU A 361 11.75 -5.65 -24.30
C LEU A 361 12.00 -5.32 -25.78
N PRO A 362 11.75 -6.25 -26.71
CA PRO A 362 11.82 -5.97 -28.14
C PRO A 362 10.90 -4.81 -28.52
N GLU A 363 11.35 -3.95 -29.43
CA GLU A 363 10.54 -2.85 -29.98
C GLU A 363 9.19 -3.38 -30.50
N GLY A 364 8.08 -2.74 -30.10
CA GLY A 364 6.72 -3.12 -30.52
C GLY A 364 6.01 -4.11 -29.58
N THR A 365 6.63 -4.51 -28.47
CA THR A 365 5.92 -5.17 -27.37
C THR A 365 5.08 -4.11 -26.63
N PRO A 366 3.77 -4.31 -26.40
CA PRO A 366 2.98 -3.35 -25.63
C PRO A 366 3.57 -3.19 -24.22
N GLU A 367 3.82 -1.94 -23.82
CA GLU A 367 4.27 -1.55 -22.47
C GLU A 367 3.16 -1.65 -21.41
#